data_AF-A0A2S0ME24-F1
#
_entry.id   AF-A0A2S0ME24-F1
#
_cell.length_a   1.000
_cell.length_b   1.000
_cell.length_c   1.000
_cell.angle_alpha   90.00
_cell.angle_beta   90.00
_cell.angle_gamma   90.00
#
_symmetry.space_group_name_H-M   'P 1'
#
loop_
_entity.id
_entity.type
_entity.pdbx_description
1 polymer ?
#
loop_
_entity_poly.entity_id
_entity_poly.type
_entity_poly.pdbx_seq_one_letter_code
_entity_poly.pdbx_strand_id
1 'polypeptide(L)'
;MALRLPWVRWTWREASTAPRIERDSGDSATLRPLAACRQPPCADGLRGCAARAGALSGAARVKSGVHTQRQGKHAMADIDQQPQENLGGPDARAKIHAIGKHAHMCMLATGVAQYPGDVRPMAIQAVDEQGVFWLLSSSESEKNRDIALDPRVVLTCQNDSRYEYLAISGTARIHTDRATIDKYWTAFARAWFDGSDDPRVTVLSITPDEGHYWQTESGKVVSFVKMSLSALTGSKLSDGGVDGQLTV
;
A
#
# COMPACT_ATOMS: atom_id res chain seq x y z
N MET A 1 -7.21 57.45 -5.34
CA MET A 1 -8.21 57.12 -4.31
C MET A 1 -8.54 55.64 -4.45
N ALA A 2 -7.78 54.78 -3.76
CA ALA A 2 -7.84 53.33 -3.90
C ALA A 2 -8.63 52.74 -2.72
N LEU A 3 -9.85 52.29 -2.99
CA LEU A 3 -10.68 51.57 -2.02
C LEU A 3 -10.22 50.11 -1.98
N ARG A 4 -9.36 49.80 -1.00
CA ARG A 4 -9.10 48.44 -0.53
C ARG A 4 -10.17 48.08 0.50
N LEU A 5 -10.91 47.00 0.26
CA LEU A 5 -11.62 46.28 1.32
C LEU A 5 -10.90 44.94 1.63
N PRO A 6 -10.97 44.48 2.89
CA PRO A 6 -10.08 43.48 3.48
C PRO A 6 -10.65 42.05 3.37
N TRP A 7 -10.08 41.09 4.11
CA TRP A 7 -10.56 39.72 4.36
C TRP A 7 -10.24 38.76 3.18
N VAL A 8 -9.31 37.79 3.26
CA VAL A 8 -9.02 36.79 4.30
C VAL A 8 -7.52 36.50 4.31
N ARG A 9 -6.89 36.60 5.49
CA ARG A 9 -5.47 36.34 5.72
C ARG A 9 -5.37 35.04 6.52
N TRP A 10 -4.95 33.96 5.89
CA TRP A 10 -4.64 32.71 6.59
C TRP A 10 -3.31 32.89 7.32
N THR A 11 -3.35 33.17 8.62
CA THR A 11 -2.17 33.13 9.48
C THR A 11 -2.04 31.73 10.06
N TRP A 12 -1.09 30.95 9.55
CA TRP A 12 -0.53 29.82 10.29
C TRP A 12 0.27 30.41 11.46
N ARG A 13 -0.22 30.24 12.68
CA ARG A 13 0.53 30.55 13.90
C ARG A 13 0.87 29.22 14.58
N GLU A 14 2.16 29.02 14.77
CA GLU A 14 2.80 27.93 15.51
C GLU A 14 2.24 27.80 16.93
N ALA A 15 2.02 26.56 17.37
CA ALA A 15 2.50 26.00 18.65
C ALA A 15 1.68 24.76 19.03
N SER A 16 2.28 23.57 18.89
CA SER A 16 1.97 22.44 19.77
C SER A 16 3.24 21.65 20.03
N THR A 17 3.82 21.91 21.19
CA THR A 17 4.98 21.24 21.79
C THR A 17 4.67 19.75 21.98
N ALA A 18 5.31 18.89 21.17
CA ALA A 18 5.40 17.46 21.45
C ALA A 18 6.61 17.21 22.37
N PRO A 19 6.51 16.34 23.39
CA PRO A 19 7.63 16.04 24.28
C PRO A 19 8.73 15.26 23.53
N ARG A 20 9.94 15.81 23.61
CA ARG A 20 11.19 15.23 23.14
C ARG A 20 11.55 14.04 24.04
N ILE A 21 11.56 12.83 23.46
CA ILE A 21 12.12 11.64 24.13
C ILE A 21 13.64 11.72 24.03
N GLU A 22 14.27 12.05 25.15
CA GLU A 22 15.72 12.04 25.34
C GLU A 22 16.16 10.59 25.53
N ARG A 23 16.99 10.10 24.61
CA ARG A 23 17.67 8.80 24.74
C ARG A 23 18.95 9.05 25.53
N ASP A 24 18.93 8.70 26.82
CA ASP A 24 20.14 8.67 27.63
C ASP A 24 21.01 7.50 27.19
N SER A 25 22.13 7.83 26.55
CA SER A 25 23.25 6.94 26.26
C SER A 25 24.31 7.13 27.33
N GLY A 26 24.57 6.10 28.15
CA GLY A 26 25.66 6.15 29.12
C GLY A 26 25.77 4.94 30.04
N ASP A 27 26.63 4.00 29.64
CA ASP A 27 27.56 3.27 30.49
C ASP A 27 27.15 2.09 31.40
N SER A 28 27.53 0.91 30.90
CA SER A 28 28.40 -0.09 31.53
C SER A 28 27.89 -0.95 32.68
N ALA A 29 27.66 -2.22 32.33
CA ALA A 29 28.09 -3.43 33.00
C ALA A 29 28.60 -3.32 34.45
N THR A 30 27.92 -4.01 35.37
CA THR A 30 28.59 -4.88 36.36
C THR A 30 27.60 -5.90 36.94
N LEU A 31 27.88 -7.17 36.66
CA LEU A 31 27.28 -8.34 37.30
C LEU A 31 27.69 -8.41 38.77
N ARG A 32 26.74 -8.69 39.69
CA ARG A 32 27.02 -9.19 41.05
C ARG A 32 26.00 -10.27 41.47
N PRO A 33 26.40 -11.22 42.34
CA PRO A 33 26.01 -12.62 42.19
C PRO A 33 25.00 -13.12 43.24
N LEU A 34 24.42 -14.28 42.91
CA LEU A 34 23.62 -15.17 43.76
C LEU A 34 24.36 -15.52 45.07
N ALA A 35 23.72 -15.25 46.21
CA ALA A 35 24.13 -15.76 47.51
C ALA A 35 22.93 -16.34 48.27
N ALA A 36 22.95 -17.67 48.34
CA ALA A 36 22.27 -18.59 49.24
C ALA A 36 21.63 -18.00 50.52
N CYS A 37 20.30 -18.12 50.64
CA CYS A 37 19.63 -18.19 51.94
C CYS A 37 19.61 -19.65 52.41
N ARG A 38 20.33 -19.87 53.51
CA ARG A 38 20.49 -21.11 54.25
C ARG A 38 19.15 -21.63 54.82
N GLN A 39 18.92 -22.93 54.69
CA GLN A 39 17.91 -23.68 55.45
C GLN A 39 18.32 -23.80 56.93
N PRO A 40 17.37 -23.83 57.89
CA PRO A 40 17.57 -24.45 59.20
C PRO A 40 17.11 -25.94 59.20
N PRO A 41 17.65 -26.77 60.11
CA PRO A 41 17.74 -28.22 59.95
C PRO A 41 16.49 -29.01 60.37
N CYS A 42 16.41 -30.22 59.79
CA CYS A 42 15.45 -31.28 60.11
C CYS A 42 15.41 -31.65 61.61
N ALA A 43 14.21 -31.94 62.10
CA ALA A 43 13.99 -32.85 63.22
C ALA A 43 12.73 -33.70 62.97
N ASP A 44 12.96 -35.00 62.81
CA ASP A 44 12.19 -36.17 63.23
C ASP A 44 10.65 -36.22 63.03
N GLY A 45 10.25 -37.09 62.10
CA GLY A 45 9.51 -38.30 62.44
C GLY A 45 8.07 -38.19 62.98
N LEU A 46 7.16 -38.82 62.22
CA LEU A 46 5.88 -39.44 62.62
C LEU A 46 4.59 -38.77 62.14
N ARG A 47 3.87 -39.57 61.34
CA ARG A 47 2.41 -39.80 61.30
C ARG A 47 1.48 -38.62 61.00
N GLY A 48 0.60 -38.86 60.02
CA GLY A 48 -0.44 -37.95 59.61
C GLY A 48 -1.42 -37.57 60.72
N CYS A 49 -1.93 -36.35 60.59
CA CYS A 49 -3.22 -35.92 61.11
C CYS A 49 -3.84 -34.96 60.10
N ALA A 50 -5.04 -35.30 59.66
CA ALA A 50 -5.88 -34.50 58.80
C ALA A 50 -6.61 -33.40 59.59
N ALA A 51 -6.81 -32.22 58.99
CA ALA A 51 -7.91 -31.29 59.32
C ALA A 51 -8.05 -30.30 58.14
N ARG A 52 -9.07 -30.48 57.29
CA ARG A 52 -10.39 -29.82 57.29
C ARG A 52 -10.40 -28.34 56.86
N ALA A 53 -10.91 -28.16 55.64
CA ALA A 53 -11.97 -27.23 55.22
C ALA A 53 -11.92 -25.77 55.70
N GLY A 54 -11.64 -24.88 54.74
CA GLY A 54 -12.07 -23.49 54.74
C GLY A 54 -12.42 -23.08 53.32
N ALA A 55 -13.71 -23.13 52.99
CA ALA A 55 -14.24 -22.68 51.70
C ALA A 55 -14.21 -21.14 51.63
N LEU A 56 -13.60 -20.60 50.57
CA LEU A 56 -13.87 -19.24 50.12
C LEU A 56 -14.35 -19.30 48.67
N SER A 57 -15.67 -19.14 48.58
CA SER A 57 -16.47 -18.87 47.39
C SER A 57 -16.07 -17.53 46.77
N GLY A 58 -16.08 -17.43 45.44
CA GLY A 58 -16.17 -16.13 44.76
C GLY A 58 -15.31 -15.90 43.52
N ALA A 59 -15.08 -16.90 42.65
CA ALA A 59 -14.56 -16.62 41.31
C ALA A 59 -15.71 -16.19 40.38
N ALA A 60 -15.90 -14.88 40.22
CA ALA A 60 -16.81 -14.30 39.24
C ALA A 60 -16.32 -14.65 37.83
N ARG A 61 -16.99 -15.61 37.20
CA ARG A 61 -16.74 -16.04 35.82
C ARG A 61 -17.32 -14.99 34.86
N VAL A 62 -16.47 -14.11 34.33
CA VAL A 62 -16.82 -13.25 33.19
C VAL A 62 -17.15 -14.15 32.01
N LYS A 63 -18.43 -14.24 31.64
CA LYS A 63 -18.85 -14.90 30.41
C LYS A 63 -18.48 -13.99 29.25
N SER A 64 -17.45 -14.35 28.49
CA SER A 64 -17.23 -13.78 27.16
C SER A 64 -18.40 -14.19 26.26
N GLY A 65 -19.40 -13.32 26.18
CA GLY A 65 -20.40 -13.40 25.12
C GLY A 65 -19.69 -13.10 23.81
N VAL A 66 -19.32 -14.14 23.07
CA VAL A 66 -19.04 -14.01 21.64
C VAL A 66 -20.35 -13.53 21.01
N HIS A 67 -20.40 -12.24 20.72
CA HIS A 67 -21.46 -11.66 19.93
C HIS A 67 -21.32 -12.26 18.51
N THR A 68 -22.06 -13.34 18.24
CA THR A 68 -22.24 -13.84 16.88
C THR A 68 -22.96 -12.75 16.10
N GLN A 69 -22.19 -11.92 15.41
CA GLN A 69 -22.68 -10.88 14.53
C GLN A 69 -23.50 -11.57 13.44
N ARG A 70 -24.82 -11.37 13.47
CA ARG A 70 -25.73 -11.75 12.39
C ARG A 70 -25.16 -11.19 11.09
N GLN A 71 -24.76 -12.06 10.17
CA GLN A 71 -24.41 -11.68 8.81
C GLN A 71 -25.62 -10.99 8.18
N GLY A 72 -25.54 -9.67 8.05
CA GLY A 72 -26.45 -8.89 7.23
C GLY A 72 -26.26 -9.33 5.78
N LYS A 73 -27.35 -9.80 5.15
CA LYS A 73 -27.41 -10.18 3.75
C LYS A 73 -27.37 -8.95 2.83
N HIS A 74 -26.29 -8.18 2.86
CA HIS A 74 -25.93 -7.20 1.84
C HIS A 74 -24.39 -7.11 1.79
N ALA A 75 -23.73 -8.25 1.66
CA ALA A 75 -22.34 -8.25 1.22
C ALA A 75 -22.34 -7.72 -0.21
N MET A 76 -21.69 -6.57 -0.42
CA MET A 76 -21.14 -6.23 -1.72
C MET A 76 -20.45 -7.49 -2.24
N ALA A 77 -20.77 -7.92 -3.47
CA ALA A 77 -20.30 -9.19 -4.01
C ALA A 77 -18.79 -9.32 -3.75
N ASP A 78 -18.38 -10.48 -3.25
CA ASP A 78 -16.96 -10.74 -3.00
C ASP A 78 -16.20 -10.47 -4.30
N ILE A 79 -15.31 -9.47 -4.29
CA ILE A 79 -14.53 -9.09 -5.49
C ILE A 79 -13.73 -10.31 -5.99
N ASP A 80 -13.46 -11.27 -5.11
CA ASP A 80 -12.72 -12.50 -5.38
C ASP A 80 -13.54 -13.56 -6.14
N GLN A 81 -14.83 -13.31 -6.44
CA GLN A 81 -15.72 -14.24 -7.16
C GLN A 81 -16.06 -13.80 -8.60
N GLN A 82 -15.21 -12.98 -9.24
CA GLN A 82 -15.38 -12.63 -10.65
C GLN A 82 -14.81 -13.71 -11.59
N PRO A 83 -15.26 -13.77 -12.86
CA PRO A 83 -14.59 -14.55 -13.89
C PRO A 83 -13.13 -14.13 -14.03
N GLN A 84 -12.22 -15.12 -13.97
CA GLN A 84 -10.78 -14.88 -14.10
C GLN A 84 -10.27 -15.17 -15.51
N GLU A 85 -9.51 -14.24 -16.06
CA GLU A 85 -8.81 -14.37 -17.34
C GLU A 85 -7.32 -14.07 -17.13
N ASN A 86 -6.55 -15.13 -16.88
CA ASN A 86 -5.10 -15.06 -16.72
C ASN A 86 -4.41 -15.00 -18.09
N LEU A 87 -3.49 -14.06 -18.27
CA LEU A 87 -2.79 -13.81 -19.53
C LEU A 87 -1.28 -13.95 -19.36
N GLY A 88 -0.62 -14.45 -20.40
CA GLY A 88 0.82 -14.66 -20.43
C GLY A 88 1.51 -13.96 -21.60
N GLY A 89 2.78 -13.61 -21.43
CA GLY A 89 3.67 -13.18 -22.51
C GLY A 89 3.16 -11.95 -23.27
N PRO A 90 3.04 -12.01 -24.62
CA PRO A 90 2.58 -10.87 -25.43
C PRO A 90 1.20 -10.35 -25.05
N ASP A 91 0.27 -11.24 -24.70
CA ASP A 91 -1.12 -10.85 -24.35
C ASP A 91 -1.16 -10.12 -23.02
N ALA A 92 -0.32 -10.54 -22.06
CA ALA A 92 -0.15 -9.84 -20.79
C ALA A 92 0.37 -8.41 -21.01
N ARG A 93 1.42 -8.24 -21.84
CA ARG A 93 1.96 -6.91 -22.17
C ARG A 93 0.93 -6.03 -22.88
N ALA A 94 0.16 -6.61 -23.81
CA ALA A 94 -0.89 -5.90 -24.51
C ALA A 94 -1.98 -5.40 -23.55
N LYS A 95 -2.39 -6.24 -22.57
CA LYS A 95 -3.35 -5.84 -21.53
C LYS A 95 -2.79 -4.73 -20.63
N ILE A 96 -1.54 -4.86 -20.18
CA ILE A 96 -0.85 -3.84 -19.38
C ILE A 96 -0.83 -2.51 -20.12
N HIS A 97 -0.41 -2.50 -21.38
CA HIS A 97 -0.37 -1.31 -22.22
C HIS A 97 -1.77 -0.70 -22.41
N ALA A 98 -2.79 -1.54 -22.64
CA ALA A 98 -4.16 -1.08 -22.85
C ALA A 98 -4.76 -0.37 -21.63
N ILE A 99 -4.52 -0.88 -20.42
CA ILE A 99 -4.98 -0.26 -19.17
C ILE A 99 -4.08 0.91 -18.78
N GLY A 100 -2.76 0.70 -18.81
CA GLY A 100 -1.76 1.67 -18.37
C GLY A 100 -1.80 2.99 -19.13
N LYS A 101 -2.06 2.98 -20.44
CA LYS A 101 -2.17 4.21 -21.25
C LYS A 101 -3.34 5.12 -20.84
N HIS A 102 -4.33 4.57 -20.13
CA HIS A 102 -5.48 5.32 -19.64
C HIS A 102 -5.31 5.77 -18.19
N ALA A 103 -4.33 5.21 -17.47
CA ALA A 103 -3.92 5.69 -16.17
C ALA A 103 -3.06 6.95 -16.34
N HIS A 104 -3.53 8.09 -15.83
CA HIS A 104 -2.73 9.32 -15.80
C HIS A 104 -1.72 9.34 -14.64
N MET A 105 -2.10 8.68 -13.54
CA MET A 105 -1.37 8.65 -12.28
C MET A 105 -1.35 7.23 -11.73
N CYS A 106 -0.24 6.86 -11.10
CA CYS A 106 -0.11 5.61 -10.35
C CYS A 106 0.62 5.85 -9.03
N MET A 107 0.40 4.98 -8.06
CA MET A 107 1.15 4.95 -6.82
C MET A 107 2.36 4.02 -7.03
N LEU A 108 3.55 4.59 -6.88
CA LEU A 108 4.81 3.84 -6.93
C LEU A 108 5.22 3.48 -5.51
N ALA A 109 5.39 2.19 -5.26
CA ALA A 109 5.94 1.65 -4.02
C ALA A 109 7.40 1.23 -4.21
N THR A 110 8.28 1.74 -3.36
CA THR A 110 9.70 1.38 -3.26
C THR A 110 9.99 0.72 -1.91
N GLY A 111 11.11 -0.01 -1.81
CA GLY A 111 11.49 -0.66 -0.55
C GLY A 111 10.51 -1.76 -0.13
N VAL A 112 9.92 -2.47 -1.09
CA VAL A 112 8.80 -3.42 -0.89
C VAL A 112 9.10 -4.58 0.07
N ALA A 113 10.37 -4.84 0.37
CA ALA A 113 10.78 -5.83 1.37
C ALA A 113 10.70 -5.31 2.83
N GLN A 114 10.46 -4.02 3.03
CA GLN A 114 10.45 -3.34 4.33
C GLN A 114 9.03 -2.91 4.68
N TYR A 115 8.70 -2.87 5.98
CA TYR A 115 7.41 -2.38 6.47
C TYR A 115 7.61 -1.24 7.49
N PRO A 116 7.00 -0.07 7.29
CA PRO A 116 6.20 0.31 6.11
C PRO A 116 7.07 0.53 4.86
N GLY A 117 6.56 0.13 3.70
CA GLY A 117 7.15 0.53 2.41
C GLY A 117 6.76 1.95 2.04
N ASP A 118 7.56 2.61 1.19
CA ASP A 118 7.33 3.98 0.77
C ASP A 118 6.46 4.03 -0.49
N VAL A 119 5.31 4.70 -0.43
CA VAL A 119 4.35 4.77 -1.54
C VAL A 119 4.06 6.22 -1.91
N ARG A 120 4.24 6.58 -3.18
CA ARG A 120 4.19 7.98 -3.65
C ARG A 120 3.44 8.08 -5.00
N PRO A 121 2.59 9.10 -5.21
CA PRO A 121 1.95 9.31 -6.50
C PRO A 121 2.96 9.73 -7.56
N MET A 122 2.83 9.19 -8.77
CA MET A 122 3.66 9.47 -9.93
C MET A 122 2.82 9.63 -11.19
N ALA A 123 3.16 10.63 -12.00
CA ALA A 123 2.53 10.86 -13.29
C ALA A 123 3.17 10.00 -14.38
N ILE A 124 2.34 9.28 -15.13
CA ILE A 124 2.80 8.49 -16.28
C ILE A 124 3.04 9.42 -17.47
N GLN A 125 4.25 9.36 -18.04
CA GLN A 125 4.54 10.04 -19.31
C GLN A 125 4.09 9.20 -20.49
N ALA A 126 4.41 7.91 -20.45
CA ALA A 126 4.03 6.96 -21.49
C ALA A 126 4.02 5.54 -20.93
N VAL A 127 3.27 4.67 -21.60
CA VAL A 127 3.40 3.22 -21.50
C VAL A 127 3.69 2.72 -22.91
N ASP A 128 4.77 1.98 -23.10
CA ASP A 128 5.10 1.45 -24.42
C ASP A 128 4.36 0.14 -24.73
N GLU A 129 4.53 -0.37 -25.95
CA GLU A 129 3.89 -1.60 -26.42
C GLU A 129 4.36 -2.85 -25.64
N GLN A 130 5.50 -2.76 -24.97
CA GLN A 130 6.03 -3.81 -24.11
C GLN A 130 5.45 -3.72 -22.68
N GLY A 131 4.60 -2.74 -22.40
CA GLY A 131 4.01 -2.50 -21.09
C GLY A 131 4.95 -1.83 -20.11
N VAL A 132 6.05 -1.24 -20.57
CA VAL A 132 6.99 -0.50 -19.71
C VAL A 132 6.44 0.88 -19.42
N PHE A 133 6.43 1.25 -18.14
CA PHE A 133 5.97 2.56 -17.69
C PHE A 133 7.13 3.53 -17.64
N TRP A 134 6.94 4.71 -18.23
CA TRP A 134 7.92 5.78 -18.28
C TRP A 134 7.46 6.95 -17.42
N LEU A 135 8.23 7.29 -16.39
CA LEU A 135 7.94 8.34 -15.41
C LEU A 135 9.09 9.34 -15.36
N LEU A 136 8.81 10.62 -15.12
CA LEU A 136 9.86 11.60 -14.80
C LEU A 136 10.14 11.59 -13.30
N SER A 137 11.41 11.74 -12.93
CA SER A 137 11.83 11.91 -11.54
C SER A 137 13.06 12.80 -11.43
N SER A 138 13.34 13.25 -10.19
CA SER A 138 14.57 13.97 -9.87
C SER A 138 15.65 12.98 -9.42
N SER A 139 16.90 13.19 -9.85
CA SER A 139 18.08 12.46 -9.38
C SER A 139 18.26 12.57 -7.86
N GLU A 140 17.77 13.66 -7.24
CA GLU A 140 17.84 13.92 -5.80
C GLU A 140 16.65 13.34 -5.04
N SER A 141 15.69 12.69 -5.72
CA SER A 141 14.50 12.17 -5.08
C SER A 141 14.77 10.89 -4.29
N GLU A 142 14.06 10.74 -3.16
CA GLU A 142 14.19 9.55 -2.30
C GLU A 142 13.90 8.26 -3.05
N LYS A 143 12.90 8.25 -3.94
CA LYS A 143 12.59 7.07 -4.76
C LYS A 143 13.74 6.65 -5.67
N ASN A 144 14.52 7.60 -6.22
CA ASN A 144 15.68 7.26 -7.05
C ASN A 144 16.78 6.63 -6.19
N ARG A 145 16.98 7.13 -4.97
CA ARG A 145 17.88 6.51 -4.00
C ARG A 145 17.42 5.09 -3.64
N ASP A 146 16.13 4.90 -3.37
CA ASP A 146 15.60 3.58 -3.03
C ASP A 146 15.75 2.60 -4.20
N ILE A 147 15.43 3.03 -5.43
CA ILE A 147 15.57 2.22 -6.65
C ILE A 147 17.03 1.86 -6.93
N ALA A 148 17.98 2.75 -6.62
CA ALA A 148 19.39 2.46 -6.76
C ALA A 148 19.88 1.38 -5.78
N LEU A 149 19.20 1.22 -4.63
CA LEU A 149 19.51 0.18 -3.64
C LEU A 149 18.77 -1.14 -3.93
N ASP A 150 17.48 -1.04 -4.27
CA ASP A 150 16.62 -2.17 -4.64
C ASP A 150 15.72 -1.75 -5.81
N PRO A 151 15.96 -2.27 -7.03
CA PRO A 151 15.20 -1.84 -8.20
C PRO A 151 13.79 -2.45 -8.24
N ARG A 152 13.44 -3.36 -7.34
CA ARG A 152 12.11 -3.98 -7.31
C ARG A 152 11.08 -2.98 -6.79
N VAL A 153 10.02 -2.78 -7.57
CA VAL A 153 8.96 -1.83 -7.28
C VAL A 153 7.59 -2.45 -7.49
N VAL A 154 6.59 -1.88 -6.83
CA VAL A 154 5.18 -2.15 -7.13
C VAL A 154 4.54 -0.86 -7.65
N LEU A 155 3.82 -0.95 -8.76
CA LEU A 155 3.09 0.15 -9.36
C LEU A 155 1.60 -0.18 -9.34
N THR A 156 0.79 0.66 -8.70
CA THR A 156 -0.67 0.52 -8.70
C THR A 156 -1.33 1.70 -9.39
N CYS A 157 -2.19 1.41 -10.35
CA CYS A 157 -2.84 2.37 -11.21
C CYS A 157 -4.35 2.20 -11.12
N GLN A 158 -5.06 3.32 -11.16
CA GLN A 158 -6.52 3.36 -11.09
C GLN A 158 -7.06 4.28 -12.17
N ASN A 159 -8.07 3.81 -12.88
CA ASN A 159 -8.81 4.58 -13.86
C ASN A 159 -10.31 4.51 -13.55
N ASP A 160 -10.76 5.42 -12.69
CA ASP A 160 -12.16 5.56 -12.27
C ASP A 160 -13.11 5.78 -13.46
N SER A 161 -12.62 6.42 -14.52
CA SER A 161 -13.44 6.71 -15.69
C SER A 161 -13.81 5.46 -16.49
N ARG A 162 -13.07 4.35 -16.33
CA ARG A 162 -13.32 3.07 -17.02
C ARG A 162 -13.53 1.89 -16.07
N TYR A 163 -13.40 2.11 -14.76
CA TYR A 163 -13.38 1.04 -13.76
C TYR A 163 -12.28 0.00 -14.07
N GLU A 164 -11.09 0.50 -14.42
CA GLU A 164 -9.91 -0.33 -14.66
C GLU A 164 -8.90 -0.08 -13.54
N TYR A 165 -8.34 -1.17 -13.02
CA TYR A 165 -7.35 -1.16 -11.96
C TYR A 165 -6.23 -2.11 -12.35
N LEU A 166 -5.01 -1.74 -11.99
CA LEU A 166 -3.82 -2.48 -12.38
C LEU A 166 -2.80 -2.40 -11.24
N ALA A 167 -2.33 -3.56 -10.80
CA ALA A 167 -1.20 -3.69 -9.89
C ALA A 167 -0.09 -4.42 -10.62
N ILE A 168 1.12 -3.88 -10.63
CA ILE A 168 2.28 -4.46 -11.31
C ILE A 168 3.42 -4.59 -10.32
N SER A 169 4.04 -5.76 -10.28
CA SER A 169 5.36 -5.96 -9.70
C SER A 169 6.37 -5.93 -10.84
N GLY A 170 7.42 -5.13 -10.68
CA GLY A 170 8.39 -4.96 -11.75
C GLY A 170 9.73 -4.45 -11.28
N THR A 171 10.62 -4.27 -12.25
CA THR A 171 11.97 -3.78 -12.03
C THR A 171 12.14 -2.38 -12.64
N ALA A 172 12.56 -1.42 -11.82
CA ALA A 172 12.81 -0.05 -12.21
C ALA A 172 14.27 0.17 -12.66
N ARG A 173 14.46 1.04 -13.65
CA ARG A 173 15.77 1.54 -14.07
C ARG A 173 15.74 3.06 -14.19
N ILE A 174 16.81 3.71 -13.71
CA ILE A 174 17.02 5.15 -13.82
C ILE A 174 17.81 5.44 -15.11
N HIS A 175 17.30 6.34 -15.92
CA HIS A 175 17.92 6.84 -17.14
C HIS A 175 18.30 8.30 -16.95
N THR A 176 19.53 8.63 -17.31
CA THR A 176 20.11 9.99 -17.24
C THR A 176 20.58 10.48 -18.61
N ASP A 177 20.41 9.67 -19.66
CA ASP A 177 20.82 10.04 -21.00
C ASP A 177 19.85 11.04 -21.63
N ARG A 178 20.41 11.95 -22.43
CA ARG A 178 19.64 13.02 -23.08
C ARG A 178 18.54 12.50 -23.99
N ALA A 179 18.81 11.43 -24.73
CA ALA A 179 17.86 10.91 -25.72
C ALA A 179 16.57 10.41 -25.06
N THR A 180 16.68 9.69 -23.93
CA THR A 180 15.53 9.22 -23.16
C THR A 180 14.79 10.38 -22.49
N ILE A 181 15.52 11.33 -21.89
CA ILE A 181 14.92 12.53 -21.26
C ILE A 181 14.12 13.32 -22.31
N ASP A 182 14.73 13.66 -23.44
CA ASP A 182 14.07 14.46 -24.47
C ASP A 182 12.86 13.72 -25.09
N LYS A 183 12.91 12.38 -25.18
CA LYS A 183 11.78 11.56 -25.66
C LYS A 183 10.56 11.62 -24.76
N TYR A 184 10.74 11.59 -23.44
CA TYR A 184 9.63 11.55 -22.46
C TYR A 184 9.37 12.90 -21.77
N TRP A 185 10.07 13.95 -22.18
CA TRP A 185 9.86 15.29 -21.66
C TRP A 185 8.51 15.85 -22.12
N THR A 186 7.81 16.51 -21.20
CA THR A 186 6.55 17.20 -21.50
C THR A 186 6.60 18.64 -21.01
N ALA A 187 5.82 19.53 -21.63
CA ALA A 187 5.75 20.93 -21.21
C ALA A 187 5.30 21.09 -19.75
N PHE A 188 4.53 20.13 -19.23
CA PHE A 188 4.07 20.09 -17.85
C PHE A 188 5.22 19.88 -16.85
N ALA A 189 6.29 19.17 -17.25
CA ALA A 189 7.48 18.96 -16.42
C ALA A 189 8.19 20.26 -16.01
N ARG A 190 7.99 21.35 -16.76
CA ARG A 190 8.52 22.69 -16.42
C ARG A 190 7.99 23.26 -15.11
N ALA A 191 6.92 22.69 -14.54
CA ALA A 191 6.45 23.08 -13.21
C ALA A 191 7.41 22.64 -12.09
N TRP A 192 8.31 21.67 -12.35
CA TRP A 192 9.25 21.13 -11.36
C TRP A 192 10.73 21.33 -11.72
N PHE A 193 11.03 21.54 -12.99
CA PHE A 193 12.39 21.59 -13.54
C PHE A 193 12.55 22.80 -14.46
N ASP A 194 13.76 23.33 -14.55
CA ASP A 194 14.04 24.52 -15.36
C ASP A 194 13.98 24.25 -16.88
N GLY A 195 14.15 22.98 -17.27
CA GLY A 195 14.09 22.51 -18.65
C GLY A 195 14.46 21.04 -18.75
N SER A 196 14.40 20.46 -19.95
CA SER A 196 14.88 19.09 -20.14
C SER A 196 16.36 18.99 -19.80
N ASP A 197 17.15 20.04 -20.06
CA ASP A 197 18.59 20.19 -19.76
C ASP A 197 18.96 20.30 -18.27
N ASP A 198 17.97 20.38 -17.37
CA ASP A 198 18.26 20.42 -15.93
C ASP A 198 18.96 19.12 -15.49
N PRO A 199 20.15 19.17 -14.87
CA PRO A 199 20.93 17.99 -14.49
C PRO A 199 20.23 17.11 -13.45
N ARG A 200 19.17 17.61 -12.81
CA ARG A 200 18.36 16.84 -11.88
C ARG A 200 17.33 15.96 -12.58
N VAL A 201 17.03 16.20 -13.86
CA VAL A 201 16.01 15.43 -14.58
C VAL A 201 16.52 14.02 -14.85
N THR A 202 15.70 13.05 -14.48
CA THR A 202 15.91 11.63 -14.79
C THR A 202 14.60 11.01 -15.26
N VAL A 203 14.70 9.91 -15.99
CA VAL A 203 13.53 9.11 -16.40
C VAL A 203 13.60 7.75 -15.71
N LEU A 204 12.49 7.31 -15.12
CA LEU A 204 12.33 5.96 -14.61
C LEU A 204 11.60 5.12 -15.66
N SER A 205 12.17 3.97 -16.01
CA SER A 205 11.46 2.91 -16.72
C SER A 205 11.11 1.79 -15.75
N ILE A 206 9.85 1.37 -15.68
CA ILE A 206 9.42 0.21 -14.90
C ILE A 206 9.03 -0.90 -15.86
N THR A 207 9.84 -1.95 -15.92
CA THR A 207 9.55 -3.15 -16.70
C THR A 207 8.69 -4.10 -15.87
N PRO A 208 7.49 -4.47 -16.32
CA PRO A 208 6.63 -5.40 -15.58
C PRO A 208 7.19 -6.82 -15.62
N ASP A 209 7.19 -7.48 -14.46
CA ASP A 209 7.51 -8.91 -14.32
C ASP A 209 6.19 -9.71 -14.17
N GLU A 210 5.34 -9.25 -13.26
CA GLU A 210 4.01 -9.80 -13.00
C GLU A 210 3.01 -8.67 -12.74
N GLY A 211 1.72 -8.95 -12.89
CA GLY A 211 0.70 -8.01 -12.52
C GLY A 211 -0.66 -8.66 -12.29
N HIS A 212 -1.59 -7.86 -11.82
CA HIS A 212 -2.98 -8.24 -11.65
C HIS A 212 -3.85 -7.08 -12.13
N TYR A 213 -4.90 -7.38 -12.88
CA TYR A 213 -5.83 -6.37 -13.35
C TYR A 213 -7.24 -6.68 -12.87
N TRP A 214 -8.04 -5.61 -12.78
CA TRP A 214 -9.48 -5.69 -12.57
C TRP A 214 -10.11 -4.71 -13.56
N GLN A 215 -11.06 -5.18 -14.37
CA GLN A 215 -11.77 -4.35 -15.33
C GLN A 215 -13.24 -4.77 -15.42
N THR A 216 -14.08 -3.94 -16.04
CA THR A 216 -15.45 -4.34 -16.38
C THR A 216 -15.53 -4.85 -17.82
N GLU A 217 -16.08 -6.05 -18.01
CA GLU A 217 -16.16 -6.81 -19.26
C GLU A 217 -16.89 -6.08 -20.39
N SER A 218 -17.85 -5.21 -20.05
CA SER A 218 -18.81 -4.71 -21.04
C SER A 218 -19.14 -3.21 -20.91
N GLY A 219 -18.20 -2.42 -20.43
CA GLY A 219 -18.33 -0.97 -20.35
C GLY A 219 -19.49 -0.48 -19.47
N LYS A 220 -19.52 0.83 -19.20
CA LYS A 220 -20.45 1.43 -18.22
C LYS A 220 -21.93 1.10 -18.45
N VAL A 221 -22.35 0.97 -19.70
CA VAL A 221 -23.77 0.81 -20.07
C VAL A 221 -24.25 -0.61 -19.82
N VAL A 222 -23.50 -1.64 -20.22
CA VAL A 222 -23.93 -3.03 -20.01
C VAL A 222 -23.81 -3.40 -18.54
N SER A 223 -22.77 -2.94 -17.84
CA SER A 223 -22.66 -3.10 -16.39
C SER A 223 -23.84 -2.45 -15.66
N PHE A 224 -24.27 -1.24 -16.05
CA PHE A 224 -25.45 -0.59 -15.47
C PHE A 224 -26.76 -1.36 -15.74
N VAL A 225 -26.95 -1.90 -16.95
CA VAL A 225 -28.12 -2.72 -17.29
C VAL A 225 -28.13 -4.03 -16.50
N LYS A 226 -27.00 -4.74 -16.42
CA LYS A 226 -26.85 -5.96 -15.63
C LYS A 226 -27.13 -5.69 -14.15
N MET A 227 -26.56 -4.63 -13.58
CA MET A 227 -26.80 -4.21 -12.20
C MET A 227 -28.27 -3.86 -11.92
N SER A 228 -28.92 -3.13 -12.85
CA SER A 228 -30.35 -2.82 -12.75
C SER A 228 -31.22 -4.08 -12.81
N LEU A 229 -30.86 -5.03 -13.69
CA LEU A 229 -31.55 -6.31 -13.77
C LEU A 229 -31.34 -7.14 -12.51
N SER A 230 -30.12 -7.21 -11.95
CA SER A 230 -29.84 -7.87 -10.67
C SER A 230 -30.66 -7.28 -9.53
N ALA A 231 -30.76 -5.95 -9.44
CA ALA A 231 -31.54 -5.26 -8.42
C ALA A 231 -33.05 -5.58 -8.51
N LEU A 232 -33.58 -5.68 -9.73
CA LEU A 232 -34.99 -5.99 -9.97
C LEU A 232 -35.31 -7.49 -9.83
N THR A 233 -34.41 -8.36 -10.26
CA THR A 233 -34.65 -9.81 -10.31
C THR A 233 -34.19 -10.55 -9.05
N GLY A 234 -33.44 -9.90 -8.16
CA GLY A 234 -32.83 -10.53 -6.99
C GLY A 234 -31.79 -11.61 -7.34
N SER A 235 -31.46 -11.77 -8.63
CA SER A 235 -30.46 -12.72 -9.10
C SER A 235 -29.08 -12.09 -8.97
N LYS A 236 -28.10 -12.84 -8.47
CA LYS A 236 -26.70 -12.46 -8.50
C LYS A 236 -26.16 -12.65 -9.92
N LEU A 237 -26.56 -11.78 -10.86
CA LEU A 237 -25.80 -11.68 -12.11
C LEU A 237 -24.45 -11.06 -11.72
N SER A 238 -23.35 -11.58 -12.27
CA SER A 238 -22.03 -11.00 -12.06
C SER A 238 -22.09 -9.51 -12.37
N ASP A 239 -21.41 -8.68 -11.56
CA ASP A 239 -21.33 -7.22 -11.76
C ASP A 239 -20.61 -6.84 -13.09
N GLY A 240 -20.29 -7.85 -13.90
CA GLY A 240 -19.61 -7.74 -15.17
C GLY A 240 -18.14 -7.41 -15.00
N GLY A 241 -17.54 -7.67 -13.84
CA GLY A 241 -16.11 -7.58 -13.63
C GLY A 241 -15.38 -8.78 -14.23
N VAL A 242 -14.17 -8.58 -14.69
CA VAL A 242 -13.19 -9.61 -15.02
C VAL A 242 -11.88 -9.18 -14.37
N ASP A 243 -11.25 -10.11 -13.67
CA ASP A 243 -9.91 -9.94 -13.13
C ASP A 243 -8.98 -11.02 -13.65
N GLY A 244 -7.68 -10.87 -13.41
CA GLY A 244 -6.75 -11.93 -13.74
C GLY A 244 -5.30 -11.58 -13.51
N GLN A 245 -4.49 -12.63 -13.40
CA GLN A 245 -3.05 -12.55 -13.31
C GLN A 245 -2.45 -12.28 -14.69
N LEU A 246 -1.42 -11.45 -14.71
CA LEU A 246 -0.59 -11.13 -15.85
C LEU A 246 0.83 -11.62 -15.57
N THR A 247 1.37 -12.44 -16.46
CA THR A 247 2.77 -12.90 -16.39
C THR A 247 3.46 -12.52 -17.69
N VAL A 248 4.50 -11.70 -17.63
CA VAL A 248 5.13 -11.06 -18.82
C VAL A 248 6.22 -11.91 -19.43
#